data_AF-A0A1H5AKC4-F1
#
_entry.id   AF-A0A1H5AKC4-F1
#
_cell.length_a   1.000
_cell.length_b   1.000
_cell.length_c   1.000
_cell.angle_alpha   90.00
_cell.angle_beta   90.00
_cell.angle_gamma   90.00
#
_symmetry.space_group_name_H-M   'P 1'
#
loop_
_entity.id
_entity.type
_entity.pdbx_description
1 polymer ?
#
loop_
_entity_poly.entity_id
_entity_poly.type
_entity_poly.pdbx_seq_one_letter_code
_entity_poly.pdbx_strand_id
1 'polypeptide(L)'
;MQSIFDAQGLPRRDLDEKSIAKLSKPQQKALFAVQSTYLASDEAEVEFIATEKATRSAAQDLKKRMAEYEAVVPRRTFYDEWKVTVAKQPERTISSEKQAQIEAALQAVDHANVALEQRRAAEFPAKQRRKEARQAFANALRDWSLVDGRPKSVSDLVKENAKRESDRKLALIAAGLPPDHDAVQSSVGDSHLDRVKASGGRGHSANFGYNRNSMRGATVKPPSQR
;
A
#
# COMPACT_ATOMS: atom_id res chain seq x y z
N MET A 1 3.46 -35.92 9.06
CA MET A 1 4.10 -35.21 7.92
C MET A 1 4.14 -33.72 8.27
N GLN A 2 5.32 -33.11 8.42
CA GLN A 2 5.46 -31.68 8.77
C GLN A 2 4.81 -30.79 7.70
N SER A 3 4.21 -29.68 8.13
CA SER A 3 3.66 -28.67 7.23
C SER A 3 4.80 -27.98 6.48
N ILE A 4 4.66 -27.84 5.15
CA ILE A 4 5.56 -27.02 4.33
C ILE A 4 5.25 -25.52 4.44
N PHE A 5 4.13 -25.18 5.08
CA PHE A 5 3.75 -23.81 5.41
C PHE A 5 4.07 -23.51 6.87
N ASP A 6 4.52 -22.29 7.15
CA ASP A 6 4.72 -21.79 8.51
C ASP A 6 3.38 -21.47 9.20
N ALA A 7 3.45 -20.95 10.42
CA ALA A 7 2.26 -20.54 11.17
C ALA A 7 1.48 -19.41 10.48
N GLN A 8 2.11 -18.65 9.59
CA GLN A 8 1.50 -17.56 8.82
C GLN A 8 0.92 -18.03 7.48
N GLY A 9 1.06 -19.32 7.15
CA GLY A 9 0.61 -19.90 5.89
C GLY A 9 1.54 -19.61 4.70
N LEU A 10 2.78 -19.16 4.95
CA LEU A 10 3.80 -18.90 3.93
C LEU A 10 4.69 -20.14 3.74
N PRO A 11 5.23 -20.37 2.53
CA PRO A 11 6.18 -21.46 2.31
C PRO A 11 7.40 -21.33 3.23
N ARG A 12 7.67 -22.37 4.01
CA ARG A 12 8.81 -22.41 4.93
C ARG A 12 10.12 -22.36 4.16
N ARG A 13 10.99 -21.45 4.56
CA ARG A 13 12.38 -21.34 4.05
C ARG A 13 13.37 -22.15 4.88
N ASP A 14 12.95 -22.59 6.07
CA ASP A 14 13.76 -23.22 7.12
C ASP A 14 13.55 -24.75 7.21
N LEU A 15 13.21 -25.41 6.10
CA LEU A 15 13.00 -26.86 6.12
C LEU A 15 14.34 -27.60 6.13
N ASP A 16 14.62 -28.32 7.22
CA ASP A 16 15.80 -29.17 7.36
C ASP A 16 15.87 -30.24 6.25
N GLU A 17 17.09 -30.57 5.79
CA GLU A 17 17.33 -31.61 4.78
C GLU A 17 16.73 -32.97 5.17
N LYS A 18 16.78 -33.31 6.46
CA LYS A 18 16.17 -34.53 7.01
C LYS A 18 14.65 -34.56 6.87
N SER A 19 14.00 -33.40 6.85
CA SER A 19 12.55 -33.26 6.69
C SER A 19 12.15 -33.30 5.22
N ILE A 20 12.97 -32.71 4.35
CA ILE A 20 12.79 -32.78 2.89
C ILE A 20 12.98 -34.22 2.39
N ALA A 21 13.97 -34.96 2.93
CA ALA A 21 14.25 -36.35 2.56
C ALA A 21 13.09 -37.32 2.83
N LYS A 22 12.15 -36.98 3.73
CA LYS A 22 10.96 -37.77 4.04
C LYS A 22 9.85 -37.63 3.00
N LEU A 23 9.95 -36.65 2.09
CA LEU A 23 8.99 -36.43 1.01
C LEU A 23 9.32 -37.33 -0.18
N SER A 24 8.29 -37.71 -0.94
CA SER A 24 8.50 -38.41 -2.22
C SER A 24 9.19 -37.51 -3.24
N LYS A 25 9.88 -38.08 -4.24
CA LYS A 25 10.55 -37.28 -5.30
C LYS A 25 9.61 -36.26 -5.98
N PRO A 26 8.35 -36.60 -6.33
CA PRO A 26 7.41 -35.63 -6.88
C PRO A 26 7.07 -34.49 -5.90
N GLN A 27 6.93 -34.79 -4.61
CA GLN A 27 6.70 -33.77 -3.57
C GLN A 27 7.91 -32.87 -3.39
N GLN A 28 9.13 -33.41 -3.36
CA GLN A 28 10.35 -32.61 -3.29
C GLN A 28 10.44 -31.62 -4.47
N LYS A 29 10.16 -32.09 -5.70
CA LYS A 29 10.14 -31.24 -6.90
C LYS A 29 9.11 -30.11 -6.79
N ALA A 30 7.89 -30.43 -6.35
CA ALA A 30 6.84 -29.42 -6.18
C ALA A 30 7.17 -28.43 -5.05
N LEU A 31 7.75 -28.90 -3.94
CA LEU A 31 8.20 -28.05 -2.82
C LEU A 31 9.24 -27.03 -3.28
N PHE A 32 10.27 -27.47 -3.99
CA PHE A 32 11.31 -26.57 -4.49
C PHE A 32 10.76 -25.55 -5.48
N ALA A 33 9.82 -25.96 -6.35
CA ALA A 33 9.14 -25.04 -7.26
C ALA A 33 8.30 -24.00 -6.51
N VAL A 34 7.59 -24.38 -5.44
CA VAL A 34 6.84 -23.46 -4.57
C VAL A 34 7.79 -22.46 -3.88
N GLN A 35 8.92 -22.93 -3.34
CA GLN A 35 9.89 -22.06 -2.67
C GLN A 35 10.54 -21.07 -3.65
N SER A 36 10.96 -21.52 -4.82
CA SER A 36 11.61 -20.65 -5.81
C SER A 36 10.65 -19.61 -6.38
N THR A 37 9.41 -20.00 -6.68
CA THR A 37 8.40 -19.07 -7.21
C THR A 37 7.87 -18.11 -6.13
N TYR A 38 7.86 -18.53 -4.86
CA TYR A 38 7.55 -17.64 -3.73
C TYR A 38 8.59 -16.51 -3.61
N LEU A 39 9.88 -16.84 -3.64
CA LEU A 39 10.96 -15.85 -3.59
C LEU A 39 10.86 -14.85 -4.75
N ALA A 40 10.69 -15.34 -5.98
CA ALA A 40 10.52 -14.48 -7.15
C ALA A 40 9.27 -13.58 -7.04
N SER A 41 8.16 -14.10 -6.47
CA SER A 41 6.95 -13.31 -6.24
C SER A 41 7.15 -12.25 -5.15
N ASP A 42 7.92 -12.54 -4.11
CA ASP A 42 8.22 -11.62 -3.00
C ASP A 42 9.12 -10.48 -3.50
N GLU A 43 10.19 -10.80 -4.24
CA GLU A 43 11.08 -9.82 -4.87
C GLU A 43 10.34 -8.89 -5.85
N ALA A 44 9.49 -9.46 -6.72
CA ALA A 44 8.69 -8.67 -7.66
C ALA A 44 7.65 -7.78 -6.95
N GLU A 45 7.14 -8.21 -5.79
CA GLU A 45 6.26 -7.40 -4.96
C GLU A 45 6.99 -6.19 -4.38
N VAL A 46 8.19 -6.41 -3.82
CA VAL A 46 9.03 -5.35 -3.25
C VAL A 46 9.45 -4.35 -4.32
N GLU A 47 9.86 -4.81 -5.50
CA GLU A 47 10.19 -3.95 -6.65
C GLU A 47 8.99 -3.09 -7.08
N PHE A 48 7.79 -3.70 -7.17
CA PHE A 48 6.57 -2.98 -7.52
C PHE A 48 6.21 -1.91 -6.46
N ILE A 49 6.30 -2.23 -5.17
CA ILE A 49 6.02 -1.26 -4.10
C ILE A 49 6.99 -0.07 -4.15
N ALA A 50 8.27 -0.33 -4.41
CA ALA A 50 9.28 0.71 -4.53
C ALA A 50 9.01 1.63 -5.74
N THR A 51 8.64 1.06 -6.88
CA THR A 51 8.29 1.82 -8.10
C THR A 51 7.00 2.63 -7.92
N GLU A 52 5.96 2.06 -7.31
CA GLU A 52 4.71 2.78 -7.01
C GLU A 52 4.96 3.98 -6.07
N LYS A 53 5.80 3.79 -5.04
CA LYS A 53 6.21 4.88 -4.14
C LYS A 53 6.95 5.99 -4.90
N ALA A 54 7.82 5.64 -5.84
CA ALA A 54 8.54 6.61 -6.67
C ALA A 54 7.58 7.40 -7.59
N THR A 55 6.61 6.74 -8.23
CA THR A 55 5.57 7.41 -9.04
C THR A 55 4.76 8.38 -8.19
N ARG A 56 4.34 7.96 -6.98
CA ARG A 56 3.58 8.82 -6.05
C ARG A 56 4.39 10.06 -5.64
N SER A 57 5.67 9.89 -5.35
CA SER A 57 6.56 11.01 -5.01
C SER A 57 6.71 11.99 -6.19
N ALA A 58 6.88 11.48 -7.42
CA ALA A 58 7.00 12.33 -8.61
C ALA A 58 5.69 13.10 -8.89
N ALA A 59 4.53 12.48 -8.67
CA ALA A 59 3.24 13.15 -8.80
C ALA A 59 3.04 14.27 -7.76
N GLN A 60 3.51 14.07 -6.53
CA GLN A 60 3.50 15.10 -5.49
C GLN A 60 4.44 16.26 -5.83
N ASP A 61 5.62 15.99 -6.39
CA ASP A 61 6.55 17.02 -6.83
C ASP A 61 5.95 17.85 -7.98
N LEU A 62 5.37 17.21 -9.00
CA LEU A 62 4.66 17.93 -10.07
C LEU A 62 3.56 18.85 -9.52
N LYS A 63 2.74 18.35 -8.59
CA LYS A 63 1.70 19.17 -7.95
C LYS A 63 2.28 20.38 -7.23
N LYS A 64 3.41 20.22 -6.55
CA LYS A 64 4.13 21.31 -5.88
C LYS A 64 4.66 22.32 -6.90
N ARG A 65 5.30 21.88 -7.98
CA ARG A 65 5.83 22.76 -9.04
C ARG A 65 4.72 23.53 -9.77
N MET A 66 3.59 22.89 -10.04
CA MET A 66 2.43 23.57 -10.61
C MET A 66 1.89 24.66 -9.69
N ALA A 67 1.84 24.42 -8.37
CA ALA A 67 1.44 25.43 -7.41
C ALA A 67 2.44 26.60 -7.33
N GLU A 68 3.74 26.33 -7.41
CA GLU A 68 4.80 27.35 -7.50
C GLU A 68 4.63 28.21 -8.77
N TYR A 69 4.37 27.58 -9.92
CA TYR A 69 4.10 28.27 -11.18
C TYR A 69 2.84 29.15 -11.09
N GLU A 70 1.73 28.62 -10.58
CA GLU A 70 0.48 29.38 -10.42
C GLU A 70 0.61 30.58 -9.47
N ALA A 71 1.52 30.50 -8.49
CA ALA A 71 1.77 31.60 -7.56
C ALA A 71 2.56 32.76 -8.20
N VAL A 72 3.42 32.46 -9.17
CA VAL A 72 4.26 33.44 -9.86
C VAL A 72 3.54 34.04 -11.07
N VAL A 73 2.70 33.26 -11.75
CA VAL A 73 1.97 33.71 -12.94
C VAL A 73 0.87 34.72 -12.55
N PRO A 74 0.92 35.96 -13.09
CA PRO A 74 -0.14 36.92 -12.86
C PRO A 74 -1.44 36.43 -13.52
N ARG A 75 -2.49 36.27 -12.72
CA ARG A 75 -3.84 35.96 -13.24
C ARG A 75 -4.49 37.24 -13.77
N ARG A 76 -4.83 37.27 -15.05
CA ARG A 76 -5.67 38.33 -15.62
C ARG A 76 -7.07 38.19 -15.03
N THR A 77 -7.57 39.24 -14.39
CA THR A 77 -8.95 39.30 -13.93
C THR A 77 -9.83 40.00 -14.96
N PHE A 78 -11.15 39.79 -14.88
CA PHE A 78 -12.13 40.54 -15.67
C PHE A 78 -11.94 42.07 -15.54
N TYR A 79 -11.55 42.54 -14.35
CA TYR A 79 -11.30 43.95 -14.12
C TYR A 79 -10.04 44.46 -14.82
N ASP A 80 -8.99 43.63 -14.93
CA ASP A 80 -7.79 43.96 -15.72
C ASP A 80 -8.10 44.03 -17.21
N GLU A 81 -8.94 43.12 -17.72
CA GLU A 81 -9.41 43.14 -19.11
C GLU A 81 -10.28 44.38 -19.39
N TRP A 82 -11.20 44.73 -18.49
CA TRP A 82 -12.02 45.94 -18.61
C TRP A 82 -11.16 47.22 -18.62
N LYS A 83 -10.11 47.28 -17.79
CA LYS A 83 -9.19 48.44 -17.77
C LYS A 83 -8.50 48.67 -19.11
N VAL A 84 -8.08 47.58 -19.76
CA VAL A 84 -7.40 47.66 -21.07
C VAL A 84 -8.42 47.96 -22.18
N THR A 85 -9.55 47.27 -22.19
CA THR A 85 -10.53 47.31 -23.30
C THR A 85 -11.48 48.49 -23.24
N VAL A 86 -12.05 48.79 -22.07
CA VAL A 86 -13.06 49.84 -21.88
C VAL A 86 -12.42 51.13 -21.40
N ALA A 87 -11.56 51.07 -20.39
CA ALA A 87 -10.90 52.27 -19.85
C ALA A 87 -9.65 52.71 -20.65
N LYS A 88 -9.28 51.97 -21.72
CA LYS A 88 -8.15 52.24 -22.62
C LYS A 88 -6.83 52.51 -21.89
N GLN A 89 -6.62 51.87 -20.73
CA GLN A 89 -5.35 51.96 -20.02
C GLN A 89 -4.29 51.12 -20.74
N PRO A 90 -3.01 51.55 -20.72
CA PRO A 90 -1.92 50.77 -21.31
C PRO A 90 -1.83 49.40 -20.64
N GLU A 91 -1.48 48.38 -21.44
CA GLU A 91 -1.31 47.04 -20.91
C GLU A 91 -0.26 47.01 -19.81
N ARG A 92 -0.54 46.25 -18.76
CA ARG A 92 0.38 46.08 -17.63
C ARG A 92 1.57 45.26 -18.10
N THR A 93 2.71 45.90 -18.34
CA THR A 93 3.95 45.22 -18.73
C THR A 93 4.51 44.43 -17.55
N ILE A 94 4.76 43.14 -17.75
CA ILE A 94 5.46 42.30 -16.78
C ILE A 94 6.94 42.70 -16.79
N SER A 95 7.56 42.88 -15.63
CA SER A 95 9.00 43.18 -15.54
C SER A 95 9.83 41.98 -16.05
N SER A 96 11.01 42.25 -16.60
CA SER A 96 11.95 41.21 -17.06
C SER A 96 12.30 40.20 -15.96
N GLU A 97 12.45 40.68 -14.72
CA GLU A 97 12.69 39.83 -13.54
C GLU A 97 11.54 38.85 -13.29
N LYS A 98 10.28 39.31 -13.43
CA LYS A 98 9.11 38.42 -13.29
C LYS A 98 8.97 37.46 -14.46
N GLN A 99 9.31 37.87 -15.67
CA GLN A 99 9.35 36.96 -16.83
C GLN A 99 10.36 35.83 -16.60
N ALA A 100 11.56 36.14 -16.12
CA ALA A 100 12.56 35.13 -15.78
C ALA A 100 12.08 34.15 -14.68
N GLN A 101 11.34 34.64 -13.67
CA GLN A 101 10.74 33.78 -12.64
C GLN A 101 9.67 32.85 -13.20
N ILE A 102 8.83 33.33 -14.12
CA ILE A 102 7.79 32.52 -14.79
C ILE A 102 8.45 31.43 -15.65
N GLU A 103 9.48 31.78 -16.42
CA GLU A 103 10.23 30.82 -17.26
C GLU A 103 10.91 29.75 -16.42
N ALA A 104 11.58 30.13 -15.33
CA ALA A 104 12.22 29.17 -14.42
C ALA A 104 11.19 28.23 -13.76
N ALA A 105 10.03 28.76 -13.36
CA ALA A 105 8.95 27.95 -12.79
C ALA A 105 8.35 26.98 -13.83
N LEU A 106 8.21 27.42 -15.09
CA LEU A 106 7.74 26.58 -16.19
C LEU A 106 8.72 25.43 -16.47
N GLN A 107 10.01 25.73 -16.56
CA GLN A 107 11.06 24.70 -16.71
C GLN A 107 11.02 23.68 -15.58
N ALA A 108 10.79 24.10 -14.33
CA ALA A 108 10.67 23.20 -13.20
C ALA A 108 9.43 22.28 -13.31
N VAL A 109 8.31 22.79 -13.83
CA VAL A 109 7.11 21.99 -14.12
C VAL A 109 7.39 20.97 -15.22
N ASP A 110 8.04 21.38 -16.31
CA ASP A 110 8.37 20.50 -17.43
C ASP A 110 9.30 19.36 -16.98
N HIS A 111 10.34 19.68 -16.20
CA HIS A 111 11.23 18.67 -15.62
C HIS A 111 10.49 17.69 -14.71
N ALA A 112 9.59 18.18 -13.85
CA ALA A 112 8.78 17.33 -12.98
C ALA A 112 7.81 16.45 -13.78
N ASN A 113 7.26 16.96 -14.89
CA ASN A 113 6.37 16.18 -15.76
C ASN A 113 7.14 15.06 -16.48
N VAL A 114 8.31 15.37 -17.06
CA VAL A 114 9.18 14.36 -17.68
C VAL A 114 9.59 13.29 -16.67
N ALA A 115 9.92 13.67 -15.44
CA ALA A 115 10.24 12.73 -14.37
C ALA A 115 9.05 11.81 -14.05
N LEU A 116 7.83 12.35 -13.97
CA LEU A 116 6.62 11.56 -13.74
C LEU A 116 6.36 10.57 -14.88
N GLU A 117 6.51 11.00 -16.13
CA GLU A 117 6.34 10.14 -17.31
C GLU A 117 7.35 8.98 -17.31
N GLN A 118 8.62 9.25 -17.01
CA GLN A 118 9.65 8.22 -16.86
C GLN A 118 9.31 7.21 -15.75
N ARG A 119 8.79 7.68 -14.60
CA ARG A 119 8.37 6.78 -13.50
C ARG A 119 7.15 5.94 -13.88
N ARG A 120 6.17 6.52 -14.56
CA ARG A 120 4.99 5.79 -15.07
C ARG A 120 5.39 4.72 -16.10
N ALA A 121 6.33 5.04 -16.98
CA ALA A 121 6.87 4.08 -17.95
C ALA A 121 7.56 2.88 -17.26
N ALA A 122 8.21 3.10 -16.11
CA ALA A 122 8.82 2.03 -15.31
C ALA A 122 7.80 1.22 -14.48
N GLU A 123 6.66 1.79 -14.12
CA GLU A 123 5.62 1.12 -13.34
C GLU A 123 4.95 -0.01 -14.12
N PHE A 124 4.71 0.17 -15.42
CA PHE A 124 4.07 -0.84 -16.26
C PHE A 124 4.83 -2.18 -16.31
N PRO A 125 6.15 -2.24 -16.64
CA PRO A 125 6.90 -3.49 -16.62
C PRO A 125 7.01 -4.08 -15.21
N ALA A 126 7.13 -3.26 -14.15
CA ALA A 126 7.14 -3.75 -12.77
C ALA A 126 5.81 -4.44 -12.40
N LYS A 127 4.67 -3.85 -12.80
CA LYS A 127 3.34 -4.44 -12.61
C LYS A 127 3.18 -5.76 -13.38
N GLN A 128 3.70 -5.83 -14.59
CA GLN A 128 3.66 -7.03 -15.41
C GLN A 128 4.49 -8.16 -14.79
N ARG A 129 5.72 -7.88 -14.36
CA ARG A 129 6.58 -8.83 -13.63
C ARG A 129 5.92 -9.36 -12.36
N ARG A 130 5.31 -8.48 -11.56
CA ARG A 130 4.54 -8.86 -10.37
C ARG A 130 3.40 -9.83 -10.72
N LYS A 131 2.66 -9.57 -11.81
CA LYS A 131 1.56 -10.44 -12.25
C LYS A 131 2.07 -11.82 -12.68
N GLU A 132 3.15 -11.86 -13.46
CA GLU A 132 3.77 -13.10 -13.93
C GLU A 132 4.32 -13.94 -12.78
N ALA A 133 5.04 -13.31 -11.84
CA ALA A 133 5.60 -14.00 -10.68
C ALA A 133 4.50 -14.56 -9.76
N ARG A 134 3.42 -13.80 -9.52
CA ARG A 134 2.25 -14.28 -8.77
C ARG A 134 1.55 -15.44 -9.47
N GLN A 135 1.43 -15.39 -10.79
CA GLN A 135 0.82 -16.47 -11.56
C GLN A 135 1.67 -17.74 -11.51
N ALA A 136 2.99 -17.61 -11.63
CA ALA A 136 3.93 -18.72 -11.49
C ALA A 136 3.83 -19.35 -10.09
N PHE A 137 3.79 -18.52 -9.04
CA PHE A 137 3.60 -19.00 -7.66
C PHE A 137 2.25 -19.70 -7.46
N ALA A 138 1.16 -19.14 -7.99
CA ALA A 138 -0.15 -19.76 -7.92
C ALA A 138 -0.20 -21.12 -8.64
N ASN A 139 0.48 -21.25 -9.78
CA ASN A 139 0.59 -22.53 -10.49
C ASN A 139 1.41 -23.55 -9.67
N ALA A 140 2.54 -23.14 -9.08
CA ALA A 140 3.33 -24.02 -8.22
C ALA A 140 2.54 -24.52 -6.99
N LEU A 141 1.69 -23.67 -6.39
CA LEU A 141 0.79 -24.09 -5.31
C LEU A 141 -0.26 -25.11 -5.75
N ARG A 142 -0.78 -25.00 -6.98
CA ARG A 142 -1.68 -26.01 -7.56
C ARG A 142 -0.96 -27.33 -7.78
N ASP A 143 0.26 -27.28 -8.31
CA ASP A 143 1.08 -28.48 -8.50
C ASP A 143 1.38 -29.15 -7.16
N TRP A 144 1.69 -28.36 -6.12
CA TRP A 144 1.81 -28.89 -4.76
C TRP A 144 0.53 -29.56 -4.27
N SER A 145 -0.65 -28.96 -4.48
CA SER A 145 -1.91 -29.54 -4.01
C SER A 145 -2.26 -30.87 -4.69
N LEU A 146 -1.78 -31.12 -5.91
CA LEU A 146 -1.94 -32.40 -6.60
C LEU A 146 -1.11 -33.53 -5.97
N VAL A 147 0.04 -33.20 -5.36
CA VAL A 147 1.01 -34.20 -4.87
C VAL A 147 1.05 -34.29 -3.34
N ASP A 148 0.55 -33.28 -2.60
CA ASP A 148 0.44 -33.29 -1.12
C ASP A 148 -0.44 -34.46 -0.65
N GLY A 149 -1.34 -34.98 -1.51
CA GLY A 149 -2.08 -36.23 -1.29
C GLY A 149 -3.04 -36.22 -0.09
N ARG A 150 -3.12 -35.11 0.65
CA ARG A 150 -4.09 -34.91 1.73
C ARG A 150 -5.45 -34.63 1.09
N PRO A 151 -6.46 -35.49 1.26
CA PRO A 151 -7.82 -35.15 0.86
C PRO A 151 -8.26 -33.97 1.74
N LYS A 152 -8.24 -32.77 1.17
CA LYS A 152 -8.80 -31.60 1.85
C LYS A 152 -10.25 -31.49 1.41
N SER A 153 -11.18 -31.80 2.30
CA SER A 153 -12.58 -31.47 2.02
C SER A 153 -12.70 -29.95 1.88
N VAL A 154 -13.72 -29.45 1.16
CA VAL A 154 -13.98 -28.01 1.06
C VAL A 154 -14.08 -27.38 2.46
N SER A 155 -14.65 -28.11 3.44
CA SER A 155 -14.70 -27.71 4.85
C SER A 155 -13.31 -27.55 5.47
N ASP A 156 -12.37 -28.46 5.20
CA ASP A 156 -11.02 -28.39 5.77
C ASP A 156 -10.23 -27.21 5.19
N LEU A 157 -10.40 -26.93 3.89
CA LEU A 157 -9.83 -25.74 3.24
C LEU A 157 -10.38 -24.46 3.86
N VAL A 158 -11.69 -24.40 4.13
CA VAL A 158 -12.33 -23.23 4.77
C VAL A 158 -11.81 -23.03 6.19
N LYS A 159 -11.70 -24.10 6.99
CA LYS A 159 -11.18 -24.01 8.36
C LYS A 159 -9.70 -23.61 8.39
N GLU A 160 -8.89 -24.16 7.48
CA GLU A 160 -7.47 -23.83 7.37
C GLU A 160 -7.27 -22.37 6.93
N ASN A 161 -8.05 -21.88 5.95
CA ASN A 161 -8.02 -20.48 5.52
C ASN A 161 -8.50 -19.53 6.62
N ALA A 162 -9.57 -19.86 7.33
CA ALA A 162 -10.06 -19.05 8.45
C ALA A 162 -9.00 -18.91 9.55
N LYS A 163 -8.30 -20.00 9.88
CA LYS A 163 -7.20 -19.98 10.85
C LYS A 163 -6.00 -19.16 10.35
N ARG A 164 -5.59 -19.34 9.09
CA ARG A 164 -4.49 -18.53 8.49
C ARG A 164 -4.84 -17.04 8.47
N GLU A 165 -6.08 -16.70 8.16
CA GLU A 165 -6.53 -15.31 8.13
C GLU A 165 -6.61 -14.71 9.55
N SER A 166 -7.05 -15.47 10.56
CA SER A 166 -6.99 -15.02 11.96
C SER A 166 -5.55 -14.79 12.42
N ASP A 167 -4.65 -15.72 12.11
CA ASP A 167 -3.25 -15.65 12.53
C ASP A 167 -2.54 -14.48 11.83
N ARG A 168 -2.82 -14.23 10.55
CA ARG A 168 -2.33 -13.05 9.82
C ARG A 168 -2.86 -11.75 10.39
N LYS A 169 -4.15 -11.68 10.75
CA LYS A 169 -4.74 -10.49 11.39
C LYS A 169 -4.11 -10.21 12.75
N LEU A 170 -3.91 -11.26 13.57
CA LEU A 170 -3.23 -11.14 14.85
C LEU A 170 -1.78 -10.68 14.70
N ALA A 171 -1.06 -11.20 13.71
CA ALA A 171 0.31 -10.76 13.41
C ALA A 171 0.38 -9.29 12.95
N LEU A 172 -0.57 -8.85 12.12
CA LEU A 172 -0.65 -7.44 11.70
C LEU A 172 -1.01 -6.51 12.86
N ILE A 173 -1.88 -6.94 13.78
CA ILE A 173 -2.21 -6.22 15.00
C ILE A 173 -0.95 -6.10 15.87
N ALA A 174 -0.24 -7.20 16.09
CA ALA A 174 1.00 -7.22 16.88
C ALA A 174 2.10 -6.35 16.27
N ALA A 175 2.26 -6.36 14.94
CA ALA A 175 3.26 -5.53 14.25
C ALA A 175 2.89 -4.03 14.19
N GLY A 176 1.62 -3.69 14.38
CA GLY A 176 1.13 -2.30 14.42
C GLY A 176 1.07 -1.67 15.81
N LEU A 177 1.33 -2.45 16.87
CA LEU A 177 1.32 -1.99 18.26
C LEU A 177 2.73 -1.50 18.66
N PRO A 178 2.88 -0.27 19.19
CA PRO A 178 4.13 0.18 19.79
C PRO A 178 4.53 -0.76 20.94
N PRO A 179 5.84 -0.96 21.17
CA PRO A 179 6.35 -1.86 22.22
C PRO A 179 5.91 -1.49 23.66
N ASP A 180 5.36 -0.29 23.88
CA ASP A 180 4.86 0.19 25.17
C ASP A 180 3.34 0.02 25.38
N HIS A 181 2.65 -0.73 24.53
CA HIS A 181 1.18 -0.89 24.62
C HIS A 181 0.71 -1.91 25.69
N ASP A 182 1.55 -2.27 26.64
CA ASP A 182 1.19 -3.21 27.72
C ASP A 182 0.36 -2.59 28.86
N ALA A 183 0.01 -1.30 28.82
CA ALA A 183 -0.66 -0.67 29.98
C ALA A 183 -1.59 0.53 29.69
N VAL A 184 -2.24 0.61 28.52
CA VAL A 184 -3.34 1.57 28.34
C VAL A 184 -4.67 0.83 28.43
N GLN A 185 -5.19 0.71 29.66
CA GLN A 185 -6.59 0.40 29.88
C GLN A 185 -7.43 1.37 29.04
N SER A 186 -8.10 0.82 28.04
CA SER A 186 -9.11 1.56 27.29
C SER A 186 -10.18 1.99 28.30
N SER A 187 -10.57 3.27 28.28
CA SER A 187 -11.70 3.77 29.08
C SER A 187 -13.05 3.17 28.65
N VAL A 188 -13.06 2.24 27.70
CA VAL A 188 -14.20 1.48 27.23
C VAL A 188 -13.84 -0.01 27.37
N GLY A 189 -14.55 -0.70 28.27
CA GLY A 189 -14.19 -2.00 28.86
C GLY A 189 -13.66 -3.10 27.95
N ASP A 190 -12.96 -4.06 28.59
CA ASP A 190 -12.05 -5.03 27.98
C ASP A 190 -12.70 -6.08 27.08
N SER A 191 -14.03 -6.15 26.98
CA SER A 191 -14.68 -7.21 26.22
C SER A 191 -15.23 -6.75 24.86
N HIS A 192 -14.94 -7.55 23.84
CA HIS A 192 -15.54 -7.47 22.51
C HIS A 192 -17.09 -7.54 22.55
N LEU A 193 -17.65 -8.16 23.60
CA LEU A 193 -19.08 -8.26 23.86
C LEU A 193 -19.69 -6.92 24.31
N ASP A 194 -18.97 -6.10 25.06
CA ASP A 194 -19.46 -4.80 25.52
C ASP A 194 -19.55 -3.79 24.37
N ARG A 195 -18.60 -3.85 23.42
CA ARG A 195 -18.64 -3.03 22.20
C ARG A 195 -19.80 -3.41 21.28
N VAL A 196 -20.13 -4.70 21.20
CA VAL A 196 -21.28 -5.19 20.42
C VAL A 196 -22.60 -4.80 21.10
N LYS A 197 -22.70 -4.90 22.44
CA LYS A 197 -23.90 -4.47 23.18
C LYS A 197 -24.14 -2.96 23.09
N ALA A 198 -23.08 -2.14 23.11
CA ALA A 198 -23.19 -0.69 22.94
C ALA A 198 -23.68 -0.27 21.54
N SER A 199 -23.49 -1.13 20.52
CA SER A 199 -24.05 -0.93 19.17
C SER A 199 -25.54 -1.32 19.02
N GLY A 200 -26.23 -1.48 20.15
CA GLY A 200 -27.57 -2.05 20.32
C GLY A 200 -28.54 -1.90 19.15
N GLY A 201 -28.98 -3.05 18.63
CA GLY A 201 -30.41 -3.30 18.43
C GLY A 201 -31.00 -3.19 17.02
N ARG A 202 -30.23 -2.92 15.97
CA ARG A 202 -30.76 -2.93 14.59
C ARG A 202 -29.78 -3.56 13.61
N GLY A 203 -29.82 -4.89 13.51
CA GLY A 203 -29.25 -5.76 12.46
C GLY A 203 -28.25 -5.14 11.46
N HIS A 204 -27.15 -4.58 11.92
CA HIS A 204 -26.13 -3.96 11.07
C HIS A 204 -24.78 -4.64 11.30
N SER A 205 -24.06 -4.85 10.21
CA SER A 205 -22.85 -5.67 10.10
C SER A 205 -21.78 -5.31 11.12
N ALA A 206 -21.02 -6.33 11.57
CA ALA A 206 -19.94 -6.22 12.56
C ALA A 206 -18.90 -5.13 12.27
N ASN A 207 -18.75 -4.66 11.03
CA ASN A 207 -17.77 -3.64 10.66
C ASN A 207 -18.17 -2.20 11.02
N PHE A 208 -19.43 -1.93 11.39
CA PHE A 208 -19.89 -0.55 11.60
C PHE A 208 -19.41 0.07 12.93
N GLY A 209 -19.15 -0.74 13.95
CA GLY A 209 -18.72 -0.26 15.27
C GLY A 209 -17.25 0.17 15.34
N TYR A 210 -16.39 -0.33 14.44
CA TYR A 210 -14.95 -0.06 14.51
C TYR A 210 -14.54 1.30 13.94
N ASN A 211 -15.38 1.93 13.13
CA ASN A 211 -14.98 3.09 12.33
C ASN A 211 -15.22 4.45 13.00
N ARG A 212 -15.79 4.49 14.21
CA ARG A 212 -16.09 5.76 14.93
C ARG A 212 -15.19 6.08 16.12
N ASN A 213 -14.41 5.12 16.62
CA ASN A 213 -13.58 5.32 17.83
C ASN A 213 -12.08 5.52 17.57
N SER A 214 -11.58 5.35 16.34
CA SER A 214 -10.16 5.62 16.03
C SER A 214 -9.78 7.11 16.00
N MET A 215 -10.75 8.02 16.07
CA MET A 215 -10.54 9.46 15.82
C MET A 215 -10.93 10.40 16.99
N ARG A 216 -11.18 9.86 18.20
CA ARG A 216 -11.32 10.68 19.42
C ARG A 216 -10.35 10.20 20.50
N GLY A 217 -9.12 10.69 20.45
CA GLY A 217 -8.12 10.42 21.51
C GLY A 217 -6.69 10.79 21.13
N ALA A 218 -6.34 10.73 19.84
CA ALA A 218 -5.00 11.13 19.37
C ALA A 218 -4.93 12.65 19.10
N THR A 219 -5.11 13.47 20.13
CA THR A 219 -4.66 14.87 20.12
C THR A 219 -3.15 14.89 20.34
N VAL A 220 -2.37 14.56 19.31
CA VAL A 220 -0.94 14.86 19.28
C VAL A 220 -0.81 16.34 18.91
N LYS A 221 -0.76 17.22 19.92
CA LYS A 221 -0.36 18.62 19.71
C LYS A 221 1.10 18.65 19.23
N PRO A 222 1.47 19.40 18.18
CA PRO A 222 2.86 19.58 17.80
C PRO A 222 3.63 20.36 18.88
N PRO A 223 4.92 20.05 19.12
CA PRO A 223 5.72 20.70 20.15
C PRO A 223 6.22 22.05 19.63
N SER A 224 5.42 23.10 19.77
CA SER A 224 5.89 24.48 19.61
C SER A 224 5.19 25.48 20.54
N GLN A 225 4.73 25.02 21.70
CA GLN A 225 4.31 25.87 22.82
C GLN A 225 4.76 25.22 24.14
N ARG A 226 5.96 25.58 24.57
CA ARG A 226 6.40 25.61 25.97
C ARG A 226 7.10 26.94 26.18
#